data_AF-A0A9D8CJR4-F1
#
_entry.id   AF-A0A9D8CJR4-F1
#
_cell.length_a   1.000
_cell.length_b   1.000
_cell.length_c   1.000
_cell.angle_alpha   90.00
_cell.angle_beta   90.00
_cell.angle_gamma   90.00
#
_symmetry.space_group_name_H-M   'P 1'
#
loop_
_entity.id
_entity.type
_entity.pdbx_description
1 polymer ?
#
loop_
_entity_poly.entity_id
_entity_poly.type
_entity_poly.pdbx_seq_one_letter_code
_entity_poly.pdbx_strand_id
1 'polypeptide(L)'
;MLAVRHWSVRHAHALERLYALLERALIASGPVLARLGIARLERPVALVERGVKGFLFDCRMCGQCALSSTGMSCPMNCPKGLRNGPCGGVRQDGSCEIKPDMRCVWVEAWAGSRHMDDGDLIRAVQKPVDHRLTGRSSWLAVARGEHAKPESSSRQ
;
A
#
# COMPACT_ATOMS: atom_id res chain seq x y z
N MET A 1 -2.51 6.70 -16.05
CA MET A 1 -2.22 6.14 -14.70
C MET A 1 -3.29 5.17 -14.22
N LEU A 2 -4.60 5.47 -14.36
CA LEU A 2 -5.68 4.55 -13.97
C LEU A 2 -5.56 3.14 -14.57
N ALA A 3 -5.19 3.02 -15.85
CA ALA A 3 -4.98 1.71 -16.50
C ALA A 3 -3.92 0.83 -15.80
N VAL A 4 -2.84 1.44 -15.30
CA VAL A 4 -1.78 0.71 -14.58
C VAL A 4 -2.26 0.30 -13.19
N ARG A 5 -3.00 1.17 -12.50
CA ARG A 5 -3.64 0.83 -11.21
C ARG A 5 -4.61 -0.34 -11.35
N HIS A 6 -5.48 -0.34 -12.37
CA HIS A 6 -6.35 -1.48 -12.66
C HIS A 6 -5.57 -2.74 -13.04
N TRP A 7 -4.46 -2.60 -13.77
CA TRP A 7 -3.57 -3.72 -14.06
C TRP A 7 -3.00 -4.31 -12.76
N SER A 8 -2.54 -3.48 -11.82
CA SER A 8 -2.01 -3.92 -10.53
C SER A 8 -3.04 -4.72 -9.73
N VAL A 9 -4.30 -4.25 -9.67
CA VAL A 9 -5.40 -4.96 -8.99
C VAL A 9 -5.68 -6.32 -9.64
N ARG A 10 -5.69 -6.40 -10.97
CA ARG A 10 -5.89 -7.68 -11.70
C ARG A 10 -4.75 -8.68 -11.49
N HIS A 11 -3.55 -8.20 -11.20
CA HIS A 11 -2.36 -9.02 -10.96
C HIS A 11 -1.99 -9.05 -9.47
N ALA A 12 -2.97 -8.82 -8.57
CA ALA A 12 -2.72 -8.66 -7.14
C ALA A 12 -1.99 -9.87 -6.54
N HIS A 13 -2.31 -11.10 -6.95
CA HIS A 13 -1.62 -12.31 -6.49
C HIS A 13 -0.11 -12.29 -6.79
N ALA A 14 0.26 -11.99 -8.03
CA ALA A 14 1.67 -11.99 -8.45
C ALA A 14 2.44 -10.86 -7.76
N LEU A 15 1.79 -9.69 -7.66
CA LEU A 15 2.34 -8.54 -6.96
C LEU A 15 2.49 -8.77 -5.45
N GLU A 16 1.59 -9.52 -4.83
CA GLU A 16 1.70 -9.94 -3.43
C GLU A 16 2.92 -10.81 -3.19
N ARG A 17 3.12 -11.85 -4.01
CA ARG A 17 4.31 -12.70 -3.91
C ARG A 17 5.59 -11.89 -4.10
N LEU A 18 5.61 -11.00 -5.10
CA LEU A 18 6.75 -10.11 -5.35
C LEU A 18 6.98 -9.18 -4.15
N TYR A 19 5.92 -8.59 -3.60
CA TYR A 19 6.01 -7.70 -2.44
C TYR A 19 6.53 -8.46 -1.20
N ALA A 20 6.04 -9.67 -0.95
CA ALA A 20 6.50 -10.51 0.16
C ALA A 20 7.97 -10.96 -0.01
N LEU A 21 8.42 -11.21 -1.24
CA LEU A 21 9.84 -11.46 -1.52
C LEU A 21 10.70 -10.22 -1.25
N LEU A 22 10.25 -9.06 -1.74
CA LEU A 22 10.92 -7.78 -1.51
C LEU A 22 10.99 -7.43 -0.02
N GLU A 23 9.89 -7.60 0.71
CA GLU A 23 9.81 -7.35 2.15
C GLU A 23 10.81 -8.21 2.92
N ARG A 24 10.87 -9.52 2.64
CA ARG A 24 11.86 -10.43 3.23
C ARG A 24 13.29 -10.01 2.92
N ALA A 25 13.57 -9.63 1.68
CA ALA A 25 14.89 -9.15 1.28
C ALA A 25 15.28 -7.85 2.00
N LEU A 26 14.35 -6.90 2.13
CA LEU A 26 14.56 -5.64 2.84
C LEU A 26 14.83 -5.86 4.32
N ILE A 27 14.05 -6.70 4.99
CA ILE A 27 14.27 -7.07 6.40
C ILE A 27 15.64 -7.73 6.57
N ALA A 28 15.99 -8.70 5.71
CA ALA A 28 17.29 -9.37 5.76
C ALA A 28 18.46 -8.40 5.53
N SER A 29 18.27 -7.39 4.68
CA SER A 29 19.27 -6.34 4.44
C SER A 29 19.38 -5.30 5.57
N GLY A 30 18.42 -5.27 6.49
CA GLY A 30 18.31 -4.28 7.56
C GLY A 30 19.60 -4.04 8.36
N PRO A 31 20.29 -5.08 8.88
CA PRO A 31 21.54 -4.93 9.63
C PRO A 31 22.66 -4.30 8.81
N VAL A 32 22.74 -4.60 7.51
CA VAL A 32 23.74 -4.03 6.61
C VAL A 32 23.43 -2.56 6.33
N LEU A 33 22.16 -2.25 6.02
CA LEU A 33 21.71 -0.88 5.79
C LEU A 33 21.89 -0.01 7.04
N ALA A 34 21.68 -0.57 8.24
CA ALA A 34 21.94 0.11 9.51
C ALA A 34 23.41 0.50 9.66
N ARG A 35 24.35 -0.39 9.31
CA ARG A 35 25.80 -0.11 9.34
C ARG A 35 26.22 0.94 8.31
N LEU A 36 25.58 0.97 7.15
CA LEU A 36 25.86 1.95 6.08
C LEU A 36 25.24 3.34 6.36
N GLY A 37 24.33 3.44 7.33
CA GLY A 37 23.64 4.66 7.71
C GLY A 37 22.36 4.90 6.89
N ILE A 38 21.26 4.29 7.32
CA ILE A 38 19.92 4.38 6.69
C ILE A 38 19.50 5.84 6.41
N ALA A 39 19.84 6.78 7.29
CA ALA A 39 19.53 8.19 7.12
C ALA A 39 20.08 8.79 5.81
N ARG A 40 21.24 8.33 5.34
CA ARG A 40 21.84 8.78 4.08
C ARG A 40 21.13 8.19 2.87
N LEU A 41 20.54 7.01 3.01
CA LEU A 41 19.81 6.30 1.96
C LEU A 41 18.36 6.78 1.82
N GLU A 42 17.84 7.54 2.78
CA GLU A 42 16.44 7.98 2.80
C GLU A 42 16.03 8.71 1.51
N ARG A 43 16.78 9.75 1.11
CA ARG A 43 16.47 10.53 -0.10
C ARG A 43 16.54 9.73 -1.40
N PRO A 44 17.65 9.01 -1.71
CA PRO A 44 17.72 8.26 -2.96
C PRO A 44 16.70 7.12 -3.00
N VAL A 45 16.51 6.39 -1.90
CA VAL A 45 15.53 5.29 -1.87
C VAL A 45 14.10 5.81 -1.98
N ALA A 46 13.76 6.93 -1.30
CA ALA A 46 12.45 7.54 -1.44
C ALA A 46 12.17 8.04 -2.87
N LEU A 47 13.19 8.49 -3.61
CA LEU A 47 13.05 8.88 -5.01
C LEU A 47 12.74 7.67 -5.90
N VAL A 48 13.51 6.58 -5.74
CA VAL A 48 13.28 5.33 -6.47
C VAL A 48 11.89 4.76 -6.13
N GLU A 49 11.54 4.74 -4.84
CA GLU A 49 10.24 4.27 -4.37
C GLU A 49 9.09 5.10 -4.96
N ARG A 50 9.24 6.42 -5.01
CA ARG A 50 8.25 7.31 -5.63
C ARG A 50 8.08 7.00 -7.12
N GLY A 51 9.16 6.75 -7.85
CA GLY A 51 9.09 6.38 -9.27
C GLY A 51 8.39 5.04 -9.48
N VAL A 52 8.86 3.99 -8.80
CA VAL A 52 8.33 2.64 -8.95
C VAL A 52 6.89 2.53 -8.46
N LYS A 53 6.61 2.95 -7.22
CA LYS A 53 5.26 2.84 -6.64
C LYS A 53 4.30 3.90 -7.20
N GLY A 54 4.80 5.06 -7.60
CA GLY A 54 4.00 6.08 -8.28
C GLY A 54 3.46 5.56 -9.61
N PHE A 55 4.31 4.92 -10.41
CA PHE A 55 3.89 4.34 -11.68
C PHE A 55 2.92 3.17 -11.50
N LEU A 56 3.23 2.22 -10.61
CA LEU A 56 2.45 0.98 -10.46
C LEU A 56 1.13 1.15 -9.70
N PHE A 57 1.11 1.99 -8.66
CA PHE A 57 0.00 2.05 -7.69
C PHE A 57 -0.56 3.45 -7.48
N ASP A 58 -0.07 4.45 -8.20
CA ASP A 58 -0.38 5.88 -7.96
C ASP A 58 -0.07 6.27 -6.50
N CYS A 59 1.09 5.84 -6.00
CA CYS A 59 1.49 6.03 -4.61
C CYS A 59 1.59 7.50 -4.21
N ARG A 60 0.95 7.86 -3.09
CA ARG A 60 0.97 9.23 -2.52
C ARG A 60 2.10 9.47 -1.52
N MET A 61 3.05 8.54 -1.39
CA MET A 61 4.22 8.64 -0.50
C MET A 61 3.86 8.99 0.95
N CYS A 62 2.88 8.31 1.54
CA CYS A 62 2.50 8.53 2.95
C CYS A 62 3.51 7.95 3.97
N GLY A 63 4.59 7.30 3.51
CA GLY A 63 5.62 6.68 4.36
C GLY A 63 5.20 5.37 5.04
N GLN A 64 3.92 4.98 4.96
CA GLN A 64 3.38 3.78 5.58
C GLN A 64 2.53 3.00 4.57
N CYS A 65 3.17 2.14 3.78
CA CYS A 65 2.50 1.33 2.77
C CYS A 65 1.44 0.39 3.39
N ALA A 66 0.34 0.12 2.68
CA ALA A 66 -0.72 -0.81 3.09
C ALA A 66 -1.20 -1.69 1.92
N LEU A 67 -0.45 -1.77 0.82
CA LEU A 67 -0.86 -2.45 -0.42
C LEU A 67 -1.11 -3.95 -0.21
N SER A 68 -0.28 -4.60 0.62
CA SER A 68 -0.41 -6.01 1.01
C SER A 68 -1.68 -6.32 1.80
N SER A 69 -2.40 -5.31 2.28
CA SER A 69 -3.67 -5.49 3.00
C SER A 69 -4.86 -4.94 2.22
N THR A 70 -4.64 -4.28 1.09
CA THR A 70 -5.68 -3.53 0.36
C THR A 70 -5.78 -3.93 -1.10
N GLY A 71 -5.53 -5.21 -1.41
CA GLY A 71 -5.74 -5.71 -2.77
C GLY A 71 -4.80 -5.09 -3.82
N MET A 72 -3.60 -4.66 -3.41
CA MET A 72 -2.69 -3.88 -4.25
C MET A 72 -3.27 -2.54 -4.76
N SER A 73 -4.28 -2.00 -4.07
CA SER A 73 -4.85 -0.68 -4.33
C SER A 73 -4.45 0.30 -3.23
N CYS A 74 -3.79 1.41 -3.55
CA CYS A 74 -3.35 2.37 -2.54
C CYS A 74 -4.55 3.12 -1.92
N PRO A 75 -4.85 2.98 -0.61
CA PRO A 75 -6.01 3.62 0.01
C PRO A 75 -5.91 5.15 0.02
N MET A 76 -4.69 5.69 -0.06
CA MET A 76 -4.43 7.14 -0.10
C MET A 76 -4.93 7.81 -1.38
N ASN A 77 -5.35 7.04 -2.39
CA ASN A 77 -6.00 7.57 -3.58
C ASN A 77 -7.47 7.96 -3.33
N CYS A 78 -8.03 7.61 -2.16
CA CYS A 78 -9.38 7.98 -1.80
C CYS A 78 -9.44 9.51 -1.59
N PRO A 79 -10.35 10.25 -2.26
CA PRO A 79 -10.49 11.69 -2.07
C PRO A 79 -10.78 12.10 -0.63
N LYS A 80 -11.36 11.19 0.18
CA LYS A 80 -11.63 11.40 1.60
C LYS A 80 -10.41 11.18 2.50
N GLY A 81 -9.26 10.73 1.96
CA GLY A 81 -8.06 10.44 2.73
C GLY A 81 -8.19 9.25 3.70
N LEU A 82 -9.21 8.41 3.52
CA LEU A 82 -9.50 7.29 4.43
C LEU A 82 -8.57 6.11 4.18
N ARG A 83 -7.72 5.81 5.17
CA ARG A 83 -6.83 4.65 5.15
C ARG A 83 -7.56 3.32 5.36
N ASN A 84 -8.63 3.35 6.16
CA ASN A 84 -9.50 2.21 6.42
C ASN A 84 -10.86 2.48 5.76
N GLY A 85 -11.42 1.47 5.13
CA GLY A 85 -12.74 1.53 4.50
C GLY A 85 -13.51 0.24 4.72
N PRO A 86 -14.66 0.07 4.04
CA PRO A 86 -15.23 0.98 3.05
C PRO A 86 -15.70 2.32 3.63
N CYS A 87 -15.80 3.37 2.79
CA CYS A 87 -16.22 4.72 3.20
C CYS A 87 -17.71 5.03 2.96
N GLY A 88 -18.49 4.06 2.47
CA GLY A 88 -19.92 4.22 2.11
C GLY A 88 -20.21 5.02 0.83
N GLY A 89 -19.25 5.80 0.32
CA GLY A 89 -19.47 6.72 -0.81
C GLY A 89 -19.22 6.12 -2.20
N VAL A 90 -19.81 4.97 -2.48
CA VAL A 90 -19.70 4.26 -3.77
C VAL A 90 -20.99 4.44 -4.56
N ARG A 91 -20.89 4.90 -5.82
CA ARG A 91 -22.05 5.01 -6.71
C ARG A 91 -22.48 3.63 -7.22
N GLN A 92 -23.68 3.51 -7.80
CA GLN A 92 -24.21 2.23 -8.29
C GLN A 92 -23.34 1.61 -9.40
N ASP A 93 -22.72 2.44 -10.24
CA ASP A 93 -21.75 2.03 -11.26
C ASP A 93 -20.36 1.68 -10.66
N GLY A 94 -20.20 1.89 -9.36
CA GLY A 94 -18.97 1.66 -8.62
C GLY A 94 -17.94 2.80 -8.67
N SER A 95 -18.26 3.92 -9.29
CA SER A 95 -17.43 5.12 -9.21
C SER A 95 -17.46 5.76 -7.80
N CYS A 96 -16.53 6.68 -7.54
CA CYS A 96 -16.50 7.42 -6.27
C CYS A 96 -17.60 8.50 -6.23
N GLU A 97 -18.20 8.74 -5.06
CA GLU A 97 -19.19 9.82 -4.91
C GLU A 97 -18.60 11.21 -5.22
N ILE A 98 -17.35 11.47 -4.79
CA ILE A 98 -16.66 12.77 -4.89
C ILE A 98 -16.06 12.97 -6.28
N LYS A 99 -15.55 11.90 -6.89
CA LYS A 99 -14.90 11.90 -8.21
C LYS A 99 -15.58 10.86 -9.11
N PRO A 100 -16.64 11.25 -9.84
CA PRO A 100 -17.46 10.30 -10.62
C PRO A 100 -16.69 9.66 -11.78
N ASP A 101 -15.65 10.34 -12.27
CA ASP A 101 -14.73 9.87 -13.31
C ASP A 101 -13.74 8.80 -12.81
N MET A 102 -13.63 8.60 -11.51
CA MET A 102 -12.71 7.66 -10.88
C MET A 102 -13.46 6.43 -10.33
N ARG A 103 -12.96 5.23 -10.66
CA ARG A 103 -13.39 4.00 -9.99
C ARG A 103 -13.02 4.04 -8.49
N CYS A 104 -13.98 3.72 -7.63
CA CYS A 104 -13.74 3.79 -6.18
C CYS A 104 -12.58 2.87 -5.75
N VAL A 105 -11.64 3.45 -5.00
CA VAL A 105 -10.45 2.79 -4.45
C VAL A 105 -10.79 1.55 -3.63
N TRP A 106 -11.85 1.62 -2.82
CA TRP A 106 -12.25 0.49 -1.98
C TRP A 106 -12.91 -0.63 -2.77
N VAL A 107 -13.59 -0.32 -3.88
CA VAL A 107 -14.11 -1.40 -4.74
C VAL A 107 -12.96 -2.13 -5.43
N GLU A 108 -11.94 -1.40 -5.87
CA GLU A 108 -10.72 -2.03 -6.39
C GLU A 108 -9.94 -2.80 -5.33
N ALA A 109 -9.82 -2.26 -4.11
CA ALA A 109 -9.14 -2.95 -3.02
C ALA A 109 -9.83 -4.29 -2.71
N TRP A 110 -11.17 -4.31 -2.65
CA TRP A 110 -11.95 -5.54 -2.47
C TRP A 110 -11.85 -6.50 -3.65
N ALA A 111 -11.80 -5.99 -4.89
CA ALA A 111 -11.59 -6.82 -6.06
C ALA A 111 -10.20 -7.48 -6.03
N GLY A 112 -9.16 -6.70 -5.71
CA GLY A 112 -7.78 -7.19 -5.62
C GLY A 112 -7.57 -8.15 -4.45
N SER A 113 -8.19 -7.90 -3.30
CA SER A 113 -8.03 -8.78 -2.13
C SER A 113 -8.59 -10.17 -2.38
N ARG A 114 -9.63 -10.31 -3.20
CA ARG A 114 -10.16 -11.62 -3.64
C ARG A 114 -9.18 -12.41 -4.52
N HIS A 115 -8.15 -11.77 -5.04
CA HIS A 115 -7.08 -12.40 -5.81
C HIS A 115 -5.81 -12.65 -5.00
N MET A 116 -5.76 -12.22 -3.73
CA MET A 116 -4.58 -12.36 -2.87
C MET A 116 -4.69 -13.59 -1.97
N ASP A 117 -3.54 -14.14 -1.57
CA ASP A 117 -3.41 -15.19 -0.57
C ASP A 117 -3.87 -14.64 0.80
N ASP A 118 -3.36 -13.48 1.21
CA ASP A 118 -3.72 -12.81 2.48
C ASP A 118 -4.91 -11.84 2.31
N GLY A 119 -5.87 -12.17 1.44
CA GLY A 119 -7.01 -11.31 1.08
C GLY A 119 -7.87 -10.85 2.25
N ASP A 120 -7.91 -11.63 3.34
CA ASP A 120 -8.67 -11.31 4.55
C ASP A 120 -8.12 -10.10 5.31
N LEU A 121 -6.86 -9.72 5.08
CA LEU A 121 -6.23 -8.56 5.71
C LEU A 121 -6.91 -7.23 5.35
N ILE A 122 -7.76 -7.20 4.32
CA ILE A 122 -8.58 -6.02 4.00
C ILE A 122 -9.57 -5.67 5.12
N ARG A 123 -9.94 -6.65 5.95
CA ARG A 123 -10.78 -6.45 7.15
C ARG A 123 -9.97 -6.02 8.37
N ALA A 124 -8.65 -6.16 8.32
CA ALA A 124 -7.80 -5.80 9.44
C ALA A 124 -7.66 -4.27 9.52
N VAL A 125 -7.88 -3.71 10.71
CA VAL A 125 -7.82 -2.27 10.94
C VAL A 125 -6.35 -1.81 10.83
N GLN A 126 -6.09 -0.93 9.87
CA GLN A 126 -4.77 -0.31 9.71
C GLN A 126 -4.57 0.82 10.71
N LYS A 127 -3.33 0.99 11.18
CA LYS A 127 -2.95 2.15 11.98
C LYS A 127 -3.23 3.46 11.22
N PRO A 128 -3.68 4.53 11.91
CA PRO A 128 -3.82 5.85 11.29
C PRO A 128 -2.54 6.29 10.58
N VAL A 129 -2.68 7.05 9.49
CA VAL A 129 -1.52 7.60 8.78
C VAL A 129 -0.82 8.63 9.64
N ASP A 130 0.47 8.44 9.90
CA ASP A 130 1.29 9.49 10.48
C ASP A 130 1.80 10.42 9.37
N HIS A 131 1.20 11.61 9.30
CA HIS A 131 1.56 12.60 8.29
C HIS A 131 3.00 13.13 8.42
N ARG A 132 3.68 12.96 9.57
CA ARG A 132 5.10 13.29 9.75
C ARG A 132 6.04 12.36 8.96
N LEU A 133 5.51 11.27 8.42
CA LEU A 133 6.23 10.32 7.57
C LEU A 133 6.01 10.59 6.07
N THR A 134 5.20 11.58 5.72
CA THR A 134 4.94 11.94 4.32
C THR A 134 6.25 12.26 3.60
N GLY A 135 6.46 11.67 2.43
CA GLY A 135 7.67 11.81 1.63
C GLY A 135 8.83 10.88 2.03
N ARG A 136 8.73 10.17 3.15
CA ARG A 136 9.71 9.15 3.56
C ARG A 136 9.51 7.82 2.83
N SER A 137 10.56 7.02 2.78
CA SER A 137 10.54 5.70 2.16
C SER A 137 9.86 4.68 3.09
N SER A 138 8.83 4.00 2.58
CA SER A 138 8.25 2.87 3.29
C SER A 138 9.13 1.63 3.22
N TRP A 139 10.00 1.50 2.20
CA TRP A 139 10.94 0.37 2.11
C TRP A 139 12.00 0.43 3.22
N LEU A 140 12.49 1.62 3.55
CA LEU A 140 13.43 1.76 4.66
C LEU A 140 12.76 1.55 6.02
N ALA A 141 11.48 1.90 6.17
CA ALA A 141 10.71 1.55 7.36
C ALA A 141 10.58 0.02 7.51
N VAL A 142 10.33 -0.70 6.41
CA VAL A 142 10.36 -2.18 6.40
C VAL A 142 11.74 -2.72 6.79
N ALA A 143 12.81 -2.18 6.21
CA ALA A 143 14.17 -2.61 6.53
C ALA A 143 14.57 -2.36 7.99
N ARG A 144 13.95 -1.37 8.66
CA ARG A 144 14.10 -1.11 10.10
C ARG A 144 13.21 -2.00 10.98
N GLY A 145 12.34 -2.81 10.40
CA GLY A 145 11.33 -3.58 11.14
C GLY A 145 10.19 -2.74 11.71
N GLU A 146 10.04 -1.49 11.25
CA GLU A 146 8.98 -0.57 11.70
C GLU A 146 7.64 -0.81 10.96
N HIS A 147 7.65 -1.66 9.93
CA HIS A 147 6.47 -2.07 9.20
C HIS A 147 5.80 -3.26 9.90
N ALA A 148 4.78 -2.97 10.71
CA ALA A 148 3.93 -4.01 11.28
C ALA A 148 2.85 -4.40 10.27
N LYS A 149 2.80 -5.68 9.88
CA LYS A 149 1.62 -6.23 9.22
C LYS A 149 0.44 -6.21 10.21
N PRO A 150 -0.76 -5.84 9.75
CA PRO A 150 -1.96 -5.87 10.56
C PRO A 150 -2.34 -7.34 10.84
N GLU A 151 -2.78 -7.64 12.06
CA GLU A 151 -3.31 -8.96 12.39
C GLU A 151 -4.75 -9.08 11.92
N SER A 152 -5.12 -10.19 11.28
CA SER A 152 -6.51 -10.44 10.90
C SER A 152 -7.35 -10.60 12.16
N SER A 153 -8.39 -9.76 12.32
CA SER A 153 -9.35 -9.81 13.43
C SER A 153 -10.19 -11.10 13.50
N SER A 154 -9.92 -12.11 12.66
CA SER A 154 -10.64 -13.39 12.57
C SER A 154 -10.30 -14.42 13.65
N ARG A 155 -9.57 -14.03 14.71
CA ARG A 155 -9.45 -14.80 15.97
C ARG A 155 -10.28 -14.18 17.10
N GLN A 156 -11.58 -14.01 16.86
CA GLN A 156 -12.58 -13.83 17.91
C GLN A 156 -13.74 -14.78 17.63
#